data_AF-A0AAE3LQU7-F1
#
_entry.id   AF-A0AAE3LQU7-F1
#
_cell.length_a   1.000
_cell.length_b   1.000
_cell.length_c   1.000
_cell.angle_alpha   90.00
_cell.angle_beta   90.00
_cell.angle_gamma   90.00
#
_symmetry.space_group_name_H-M   'P 1'
#
loop_
_entity.id
_entity.type
_entity.pdbx_description
1 polymer ?
#
loop_
_entity_poly.entity_id
_entity_poly.type
_entity_poly.pdbx_seq_one_letter_code
_entity_poly.pdbx_strand_id
1 'polypeptide(L)'
;MTDKEKIIQYLNYKGISKNKFYAKTGLSVGFLDSGSSLGVDKLRLVIDNYHDFNLDWLITGKGSMIKTEHKDESLSGEIDILNQEIKNLQSEIIKLQKQIIKMHEEQHAIKRTHSKTDSKSELELAQVLQRLMNIGEKKKQQMSGK
;
A
#
# COMPACT_ATOMS: atom_id res chain seq x y z
N MET A 1 -35.97 -17.68 -7.04
CA MET A 1 -35.04 -18.42 -7.93
C MET A 1 -34.86 -19.82 -7.37
N THR A 2 -35.30 -20.86 -8.09
CA THR A 2 -35.16 -22.27 -7.71
C THR A 2 -33.78 -22.80 -8.09
N ASP A 3 -33.36 -23.92 -7.52
CA ASP A 3 -32.06 -24.56 -7.84
C ASP A 3 -31.93 -24.88 -9.32
N LYS A 4 -33.03 -25.29 -9.96
CA LYS A 4 -33.07 -25.59 -11.40
C LYS A 4 -32.96 -24.33 -12.26
N GLU A 5 -33.56 -23.22 -11.84
CA GLU A 5 -33.36 -21.93 -12.50
C GLU A 5 -31.90 -21.47 -12.40
N LYS A 6 -31.23 -21.71 -11.26
CA LYS A 6 -29.80 -21.42 -11.09
C LYS A 6 -28.93 -22.24 -12.06
N ILE A 7 -29.26 -23.52 -12.24
CA ILE A 7 -28.58 -24.38 -13.21
C ILE A 7 -28.81 -23.86 -14.64
N ILE A 8 -30.05 -23.49 -15.00
CA ILE A 8 -30.35 -22.91 -16.32
C ILE A 8 -29.56 -21.61 -16.54
N GLN A 9 -29.44 -20.76 -15.52
CA GLN A 9 -28.65 -19.53 -15.60
C GLN A 9 -27.17 -19.83 -15.88
N TYR A 10 -26.59 -20.81 -15.20
CA TYR A 10 -25.23 -21.26 -15.46
C TYR A 10 -25.06 -21.81 -16.89
N LEU A 11 -26.00 -22.63 -17.36
CA LEU A 11 -25.95 -23.19 -18.71
C LEU A 11 -26.02 -22.11 -19.79
N ASN A 12 -26.89 -21.12 -19.60
CA ASN A 12 -27.01 -19.97 -20.50
C ASN A 12 -25.71 -19.16 -20.54
N TYR A 13 -25.10 -18.89 -19.37
CA TYR A 13 -23.81 -18.21 -19.28
C TYR A 13 -22.70 -18.96 -20.03
N LYS A 14 -22.68 -20.30 -19.94
CA LYS A 14 -21.70 -21.15 -20.65
C LYS A 14 -22.04 -21.42 -22.11
N GLY A 15 -23.19 -20.97 -22.62
CA GLY A 15 -23.66 -21.32 -23.97
C GLY A 15 -23.93 -22.82 -24.15
N ILE A 16 -24.33 -23.52 -23.08
CA ILE A 16 -24.61 -24.96 -23.09
C ILE A 16 -26.12 -25.17 -23.23
N SER A 17 -26.54 -25.93 -24.25
CA SER A 17 -27.95 -26.30 -24.42
C SER A 17 -28.40 -27.33 -23.37
N LYS A 18 -29.69 -27.31 -23.02
CA LYS A 18 -30.29 -28.31 -22.10
C LYS A 18 -30.05 -29.76 -22.57
N ASN A 19 -30.14 -30.02 -23.87
CA ASN A 19 -29.87 -31.35 -24.43
C ASN A 19 -28.42 -31.81 -24.19
N LYS A 20 -27.45 -30.92 -24.35
CA LYS A 20 -26.04 -31.22 -24.06
C LYS A 20 -25.82 -31.47 -22.57
N PHE A 21 -26.51 -30.71 -21.72
CA PHE A 21 -26.50 -30.93 -20.27
C PHE A 21 -27.07 -32.30 -19.88
N TYR A 22 -28.24 -32.69 -20.41
CA TYR A 22 -28.84 -34.00 -20.15
C TYR A 22 -27.92 -35.14 -20.60
N ALA A 23 -27.36 -35.04 -21.80
CA ALA A 23 -26.42 -36.03 -22.32
C ALA A 23 -25.14 -36.16 -21.47
N LYS A 24 -24.61 -35.04 -20.97
CA LYS A 24 -23.38 -35.02 -20.18
C LYS A 24 -23.59 -35.53 -18.75
N THR A 25 -24.70 -35.15 -18.11
CA THR A 25 -24.98 -35.50 -16.72
C THR A 25 -25.68 -36.85 -16.55
N GLY A 26 -26.26 -37.41 -17.61
CA GLY A 26 -27.09 -38.62 -17.55
C GLY A 26 -28.47 -38.39 -16.94
N LEU A 27 -28.88 -37.13 -16.74
CA LEU A 27 -30.21 -36.78 -16.23
C LEU A 27 -31.29 -36.96 -17.31
N SER A 28 -32.50 -37.30 -16.87
CA SER A 28 -33.64 -37.46 -17.77
C SER A 28 -33.98 -36.16 -18.50
N VAL A 29 -34.33 -36.26 -19.78
CA VAL A 29 -34.86 -35.13 -20.55
C VAL A 29 -36.09 -34.55 -19.86
N GLY A 30 -36.17 -33.23 -19.75
CA GLY A 30 -37.25 -32.55 -19.02
C GLY A 30 -36.97 -32.36 -17.52
N PHE A 31 -35.82 -32.82 -17.01
CA PHE A 31 -35.47 -32.67 -15.59
C PHE A 31 -35.42 -31.19 -15.14
N LEU A 32 -34.90 -30.30 -15.99
CA LEU A 32 -34.85 -28.86 -15.69
C LEU A 32 -36.21 -28.15 -15.89
N ASP A 33 -37.16 -28.83 -16.52
CA ASP A 33 -38.45 -28.25 -16.94
C ASP A 33 -39.60 -28.58 -15.97
N SER A 34 -39.37 -29.48 -15.00
CA SER A 34 -40.40 -29.98 -14.09
C SER A 34 -39.92 -29.97 -12.63
N GLY A 35 -40.80 -29.61 -11.69
CA GLY A 35 -40.50 -29.60 -10.25
C GLY A 35 -39.51 -28.51 -9.81
N SER A 36 -39.55 -28.14 -8.53
CA SER A 36 -38.72 -27.06 -7.97
C SER A 36 -37.49 -27.54 -7.19
N SER A 37 -37.50 -28.78 -6.70
CA SER A 37 -36.44 -29.32 -5.85
C SER A 37 -35.36 -30.06 -6.63
N LEU A 38 -34.11 -29.92 -6.16
CA LEU A 38 -32.93 -30.64 -6.63
C LEU A 38 -32.50 -31.66 -5.56
N GLY A 39 -32.64 -32.96 -5.85
CA GLY A 39 -32.13 -34.02 -4.97
C GLY A 39 -30.61 -34.01 -4.89
N VAL A 40 -30.05 -34.39 -3.73
CA VAL A 40 -28.60 -34.45 -3.49
C VAL A 40 -27.89 -35.40 -4.47
N ASP A 41 -28.54 -36.49 -4.85
CA ASP A 41 -28.07 -37.43 -5.86
C ASP A 41 -27.90 -36.76 -7.24
N LYS A 42 -28.87 -35.93 -7.64
CA LYS A 42 -28.82 -35.19 -8.91
C LYS A 42 -27.82 -34.04 -8.86
N LEU A 43 -27.71 -33.39 -7.70
CA LEU A 43 -26.72 -32.35 -7.46
C LEU A 43 -25.29 -32.87 -7.65
N ARG A 44 -24.97 -34.07 -7.13
CA ARG A 44 -23.67 -34.72 -7.34
C ARG A 44 -23.33 -34.85 -8.83
N LEU A 45 -24.27 -35.36 -9.64
CA LEU A 45 -24.09 -35.48 -11.09
C LEU A 45 -23.79 -34.14 -11.77
N VAL A 46 -24.38 -33.04 -11.29
CA VAL A 46 -24.11 -31.70 -11.82
C VAL A 46 -22.69 -31.26 -11.44
N ILE A 47 -22.33 -31.29 -10.16
CA ILE A 47 -21.02 -30.80 -9.70
C ILE A 47 -19.86 -31.65 -10.23
N ASP A 48 -20.06 -32.96 -10.44
CA ASP A 48 -19.06 -33.87 -11.02
C ASP A 48 -18.83 -33.65 -12.52
N ASN A 49 -19.76 -32.97 -13.21
CA ASN A 49 -19.65 -32.67 -14.65
C ASN A 49 -19.29 -31.21 -14.95
N TYR A 50 -19.47 -30.33 -13.97
CA TYR A 50 -19.32 -28.88 -14.07
C TYR A 50 -18.55 -28.36 -12.84
N HIS A 51 -17.25 -28.65 -12.81
CA HIS A 51 -16.39 -28.39 -11.64
C HIS A 51 -16.30 -26.91 -11.28
N ASP A 52 -16.42 -26.04 -12.27
CA ASP A 52 -16.40 -24.59 -12.14
C ASP A 52 -17.74 -24.00 -11.69
N PHE A 53 -18.79 -24.80 -11.52
CA PHE A 53 -20.05 -24.32 -11.00
C PHE A 53 -19.98 -24.19 -9.47
N ASN A 54 -20.27 -23.01 -8.94
CA ASN A 54 -20.15 -22.74 -7.51
C ASN A 54 -21.35 -23.33 -6.73
N LEU A 55 -21.06 -24.35 -5.92
CA LEU A 55 -22.02 -25.01 -5.05
C LEU A 55 -22.58 -24.06 -3.98
N ASP A 56 -21.75 -23.19 -3.41
CA ASP A 56 -22.19 -22.25 -2.38
C ASP A 56 -23.20 -21.25 -2.94
N TRP A 57 -22.98 -20.78 -4.17
CA TRP A 57 -23.93 -19.92 -4.87
C TRP A 57 -25.22 -20.66 -5.21
N LEU A 58 -25.13 -21.92 -5.64
CA LEU A 58 -26.29 -22.75 -5.92
C LEU A 58 -27.18 -22.93 -4.67
N ILE A 59 -26.59 -23.20 -3.50
CA ILE A 59 -27.34 -23.44 -2.26
C ILE A 59 -27.79 -22.12 -1.62
N THR A 60 -26.89 -21.18 -1.41
CA THR A 60 -27.15 -19.97 -0.61
C THR A 60 -27.68 -18.81 -1.44
N GLY A 61 -27.44 -18.81 -2.75
CA GLY A 61 -27.69 -17.65 -3.63
C GLY A 61 -26.71 -16.50 -3.45
N LYS A 62 -25.69 -16.65 -2.60
CA LYS A 62 -24.68 -15.62 -2.32
C LYS A 62 -23.37 -15.95 -3.03
N GLY A 63 -22.59 -14.92 -3.35
CA GLY A 63 -21.29 -15.06 -4.02
C GLY A 63 -21.39 -15.19 -5.54
N SER A 64 -20.31 -15.68 -6.15
CA SER A 64 -20.18 -15.80 -7.61
C SER A 64 -20.69 -17.14 -8.11
N MET A 65 -21.44 -17.15 -9.22
CA MET A 65 -21.95 -18.37 -9.85
C MET A 65 -20.85 -19.31 -10.35
N ILE A 66 -19.74 -18.74 -10.82
CA ILE A 66 -18.58 -19.48 -11.33
C ILE A 66 -17.52 -19.49 -10.24
N LYS A 67 -16.94 -20.66 -9.97
CA LYS A 67 -15.73 -20.77 -9.19
C LYS A 67 -14.60 -20.13 -9.98
N THR A 68 -14.00 -19.11 -9.41
CA THR A 68 -12.70 -18.62 -9.88
C THR A 68 -11.65 -19.62 -9.40
N GLU A 69 -11.39 -20.65 -10.20
CA GLU A 69 -10.23 -21.51 -9.97
C GLU A 69 -8.97 -20.65 -10.07
N HIS A 70 -8.22 -20.58 -8.97
CA HIS A 70 -6.90 -19.97 -8.86
C HIS A 70 -6.80 -18.46 -9.04
N LYS A 71 -7.01 -17.74 -7.94
CA LYS A 71 -6.17 -16.58 -7.64
C LYS A 71 -5.74 -16.49 -6.18
N ASP A 72 -6.47 -17.09 -5.24
CA ASP A 72 -6.18 -16.85 -3.82
C ASP A 72 -4.89 -17.51 -3.30
N GLU A 73 -4.51 -18.71 -3.77
CA GLU A 73 -3.30 -19.38 -3.26
C GLU A 73 -2.00 -18.84 -3.88
N SER A 74 -1.99 -18.46 -5.16
CA SER A 74 -0.81 -17.84 -5.78
C SER A 74 -0.62 -16.38 -5.35
N LEU A 75 -1.71 -15.65 -5.06
CA LEU A 75 -1.63 -14.29 -4.56
C LEU A 75 -1.03 -14.24 -3.15
N SER A 76 -1.28 -15.21 -2.28
CA SER A 76 -0.74 -15.20 -0.92
C SER A 76 0.79 -15.18 -0.91
N GLY A 77 1.44 -16.01 -1.74
CA GLY A 77 2.90 -16.05 -1.83
C GLY A 77 3.49 -14.76 -2.42
N GLU A 78 2.86 -14.20 -3.46
CA GLU A 78 3.28 -12.92 -4.05
C GLU A 78 3.11 -11.74 -3.07
N ILE A 79 2.01 -11.73 -2.32
CA ILE A 79 1.73 -10.73 -1.27
C ILE A 79 2.77 -10.82 -0.17
N ASP A 80 3.16 -12.02 0.26
CA ASP A 80 4.18 -12.21 1.29
C ASP A 80 5.55 -11.71 0.84
N ILE A 81 5.95 -12.00 -0.40
CA ILE A 81 7.20 -11.49 -0.99
C ILE A 81 7.17 -9.96 -1.05
N LEU A 82 6.08 -9.38 -1.55
CA LEU A 82 5.92 -7.94 -1.65
C LEU A 82 5.95 -7.26 -0.27
N ASN A 83 5.32 -7.87 0.74
CA ASN A 83 5.34 -7.36 2.10
C ASN A 83 6.75 -7.38 2.72
N GLN A 84 7.55 -8.42 2.43
CA GLN A 84 8.95 -8.45 2.86
C GLN A 84 9.76 -7.34 2.18
N GLU A 85 9.55 -7.11 0.89
CA GLU A 85 10.23 -6.06 0.15
C GLU A 85 9.85 -4.65 0.65
N ILE A 86 8.56 -4.40 0.89
CA ILE A 86 8.07 -3.16 1.51
C ILE A 86 8.72 -2.94 2.88
N LYS A 87 8.80 -3.98 3.70
CA LYS A 87 9.41 -3.90 5.04
C LYS A 87 10.90 -3.57 4.97
N ASN A 88 11.63 -4.16 4.02
CA ASN A 88 13.04 -3.88 3.80
C ASN A 88 13.25 -2.42 3.37
N LEU A 89 12.48 -1.95 2.39
CA LEU A 89 12.53 -0.55 1.92
C LEU A 89 12.20 0.45 3.04
N GLN A 90 11.18 0.15 3.87
CA GLN A 90 10.85 0.98 5.03
C GLN A 90 12.01 1.08 6.02
N SER A 91 12.73 -0.03 6.26
CA SER A 91 13.89 -0.02 7.16
C SER A 91 15.03 0.87 6.64
N GLU A 92 15.24 0.89 5.33
CA GLU A 92 16.25 1.70 4.67
C GLU A 92 15.86 3.19 4.69
N ILE A 93 14.60 3.51 4.41
CA ILE A 93 14.06 4.87 4.53
C ILE A 93 14.25 5.41 5.94
N ILE A 94 13.93 4.63 6.98
CA ILE A 94 14.12 5.04 8.38
C ILE A 94 15.60 5.31 8.68
N LYS A 95 16.51 4.47 8.17
CA LYS A 95 17.96 4.65 8.36
C LYS A 95 18.44 5.95 7.72
N LEU A 96 18.01 6.23 6.50
CA LEU A 96 18.34 7.48 5.79
C LEU A 96 17.75 8.71 6.50
N GLN A 97 16.49 8.64 6.95
CA GLN A 97 15.86 9.72 7.72
C GLN A 97 16.65 10.06 9.00
N LYS A 98 17.13 9.05 9.73
CA LYS A 98 17.98 9.26 10.91
C LYS A 98 19.30 9.95 10.58
N GLN A 99 19.94 9.58 9.48
CA GLN A 99 21.17 10.25 9.01
C GLN A 99 20.91 11.72 8.63
N ILE A 100 19.80 11.98 7.94
CA ILE A 100 19.38 13.34 7.58
C ILE A 100 19.15 14.19 8.83
N ILE A 101 18.45 13.67 9.84
CA ILE A 101 18.21 14.38 11.11
C ILE A 101 19.54 14.72 11.79
N LYS A 102 20.44 13.74 11.92
CA LYS A 102 21.77 13.95 12.53
C LYS A 102 22.55 15.06 11.81
N MET A 103 22.56 15.03 10.47
CA MET A 103 23.25 16.03 9.67
C MET A 103 22.62 17.43 9.84
N HIS A 104 21.29 17.53 9.95
CA HIS A 104 20.61 18.80 10.22
C HIS A 104 20.99 19.35 11.60
N GLU A 105 21.04 18.51 12.64
CA GLU A 105 21.47 18.91 13.98
C GLU A 105 22.90 19.45 13.99
N GLU A 106 23.82 18.78 13.28
CA GLU A 106 25.21 19.22 13.09
C GLU A 106 25.27 20.57 12.38
N GLN A 107 24.52 20.77 11.29
CA GLN A 107 24.45 22.06 10.60
C GLN A 107 23.90 23.17 11.50
N HIS A 108 22.87 22.90 12.29
CA HIS A 108 22.32 23.85 13.26
C HIS A 108 23.34 24.22 14.36
N ALA A 109 24.12 23.25 14.85
CA ALA A 109 25.18 23.51 15.83
C ALA A 109 26.29 24.40 15.24
N ILE A 110 26.76 24.07 14.03
CA ILE A 110 27.79 24.86 13.32
C ILE A 110 27.32 26.30 13.12
N LYS A 111 26.07 26.51 12.67
CA LYS A 111 25.49 27.85 12.46
C LYS A 111 25.44 28.69 13.75
N ARG A 112 25.14 28.07 14.90
CA ARG A 112 25.15 28.77 16.21
C ARG A 112 26.57 29.18 16.63
N THR A 113 27.58 28.35 16.36
CA THR A 113 28.97 28.68 16.71
C THR A 113 29.54 29.79 15.84
N HIS A 114 29.23 29.81 14.54
CA HIS A 114 29.65 30.89 13.62
C HIS A 114 29.06 32.24 14.04
N SER A 115 27.74 32.32 14.26
CA SER A 115 27.09 33.57 14.72
C SER A 115 27.68 34.13 16.01
N LYS A 116 28.04 33.29 16.99
CA LYS A 116 28.68 33.75 18.23
C LYS A 116 30.11 34.24 18.02
N THR A 117 30.84 33.63 17.09
CA THR A 117 32.22 34.00 16.78
C THR A 117 32.27 35.34 16.04
N ASP A 118 31.34 35.55 15.10
CA ASP A 118 31.20 36.81 14.36
C ASP A 118 30.83 37.98 15.28
N SER A 119 29.86 37.81 16.19
CA SER A 119 29.52 38.86 17.16
C SER A 119 30.67 39.18 18.12
N LYS A 120 31.51 38.19 18.46
CA LYS A 120 32.68 38.40 19.34
C LYS A 120 33.80 39.15 18.61
N SER A 121 34.08 38.81 17.36
CA SER A 121 35.11 39.49 16.57
C SER A 121 34.72 40.94 16.24
N GLU A 122 33.44 41.20 15.95
CA GLU A 122 32.92 42.57 15.77
C GLU A 122 33.07 43.42 17.04
N LEU A 123 32.77 42.85 18.21
CA LEU A 123 32.93 43.53 19.49
C LEU A 123 34.40 43.88 19.78
N GLU A 124 35.32 42.96 19.51
CA GLU A 124 36.76 43.20 19.66
C GLU A 124 37.25 44.31 18.72
N LEU A 125 36.78 44.33 17.47
CA LEU A 125 37.12 45.38 16.50
C LEU A 125 36.61 46.75 16.95
N ALA A 126 35.37 46.83 17.45
CA ALA A 126 34.79 48.05 17.98
C ALA A 126 35.57 48.59 19.19
N GLN A 127 36.00 47.70 20.10
CA GLN A 127 36.83 48.08 21.25
C GLN A 127 38.20 48.63 20.82
N VAL A 128 38.83 48.04 19.79
CA VAL A 128 40.11 48.53 19.26
C VAL A 128 39.95 49.92 18.63
N LEU A 129 38.91 50.14 17.82
CA LEU A 129 38.62 51.45 17.23
C LEU A 129 38.40 52.52 18.30
N GLN A 130 37.66 52.20 19.36
CA GLN A 130 37.44 53.12 20.47
C GLN A 130 38.76 53.51 21.16
N ARG A 131 39.67 52.55 21.38
CA ARG A 131 41.00 52.83 21.94
C ARG A 131 41.81 53.76 21.03
N LEU A 132 41.80 53.52 19.72
CA LEU A 132 42.51 54.35 18.75
C LEU A 132 41.99 55.79 18.70
N MET A 133 40.66 55.96 18.72
CA MET A 133 40.03 57.29 18.77
C MET A 133 40.46 58.05 20.03
N ASN A 134 40.39 57.40 21.21
CA ASN A 134 40.79 58.02 22.47
C ASN A 134 42.28 58.41 22.49
N ILE A 135 43.16 57.63 21.84
CA ILE A 135 44.59 57.97 21.69
C ILE A 135 44.77 59.20 20.79
N GLY A 136 44.03 59.27 19.68
CA GLY A 136 44.05 60.41 18.77
C GLY A 136 43.63 61.71 19.44
N GLU A 137 42.55 61.68 20.22
CA GLU A 137 42.06 62.83 20.99
C GLU A 137 43.07 63.29 22.04
N LYS A 138 43.68 62.36 22.79
CA LYS A 138 44.75 62.67 23.75
C LYS A 138 45.96 63.33 23.07
N LYS A 139 46.38 62.84 21.89
CA LYS A 139 47.46 63.48 21.12
C LYS A 139 47.07 64.88 20.64
N LYS A 140 45.84 65.09 20.20
CA LYS A 140 45.34 66.41 19.75
C LYS A 140 45.32 67.43 20.89
N GLN A 141 44.89 67.02 22.08
CA GLN A 141 44.91 67.85 23.29
C GLN A 141 46.33 68.23 23.73
N GLN A 142 47.30 67.32 23.59
CA GLN A 142 48.71 67.61 23.90
C GLN A 142 49.38 68.56 22.89
N MET A 143 48.93 68.61 21.64
CA MET A 143 49.48 69.52 20.62
C MET A 143 48.83 70.90 20.62
N SER A 144 47.60 71.04 21.14
CA SER A 144 46.89 72.33 21.24
C SER A 144 47.26 73.17 22.48
N GLY A 145 48.08 72.62 23.39
CA GLY A 145 48.48 73.26 24.64
C GLY A 145 49.91 73.81 24.65
N LYS A 146 50.52 74.06 23.49
CA LYS A 146 51.84 74.69 23.33
C LYS A 146 51.74 76.02 22.60
#